data_AF-A0A9P8C2V9-F1
#
_entry.id   AF-A0A9P8C2V9-F1
#
_cell.length_a   1.000
_cell.length_b   1.000
_cell.length_c   1.000
_cell.angle_alpha   90.00
_cell.angle_beta   90.00
_cell.angle_gamma   90.00
#
_symmetry.space_group_name_H-M   'P 1'
#
loop_
_entity.id
_entity.type
_entity.pdbx_description
1 polymer ?
#
loop_
_entity_poly.entity_id
_entity_poly.type
_entity_poly.pdbx_seq_one_letter_code
_entity_poly.pdbx_strand_id
1 'polypeptide(L)'
;MGPITNTSIGGLILTAGVTNANLYAMIEIFVIFNGEYVLLDGSDVTIEKDNSPLLPGNYYIDSPPNFLVDPIRIDNETPLTRMISQKTGTRVQAFRDAVRSRDRRCVITRQVAISANRGRWDGFEASHILPSAFEGLWNDYNYGRWITNPLNGEKIKGGKINSDNYKIVCFDCDGNGIAETHFDQRPPDDPQRPAEQLLRWHFRQAVLHDLPSGSDIMVSILEGPKAAKRMEFEMFSRLATQFDLTK
;
A
#
# COMPACT_ATOMS: atom_id res chain seq x y z
N MET A 1 10.00 35.33 5.06
CA MET A 1 9.30 34.46 4.09
C MET A 1 10.34 33.55 3.47
N GLY A 2 10.39 32.29 3.91
CA GLY A 2 11.22 31.28 3.25
C GLY A 2 10.64 30.93 1.88
N PRO A 3 11.43 30.34 0.97
CA PRO A 3 10.94 29.97 -0.35
C PRO A 3 9.87 28.88 -0.19
N ILE A 4 8.64 29.21 -0.62
CA ILE A 4 7.60 28.21 -0.87
C ILE A 4 8.11 27.38 -2.04
N THR A 5 8.63 26.19 -1.78
CA THR A 5 8.90 25.25 -2.86
C THR A 5 7.56 24.77 -3.37
N ASN A 6 7.08 25.35 -4.46
CA ASN A 6 5.82 25.03 -5.12
C ASN A 6 5.92 23.67 -5.87
N THR A 7 6.56 22.70 -5.23
CA THR A 7 6.86 21.38 -5.77
C THR A 7 5.70 20.46 -5.44
N SER A 8 4.96 20.05 -6.47
CA SER A 8 3.95 19.01 -6.31
C SER A 8 4.64 17.72 -5.84
N ILE A 9 4.25 17.25 -4.65
CA ILE A 9 4.78 16.02 -4.06
C ILE A 9 3.99 14.78 -4.48
N GLY A 10 2.79 14.95 -5.05
CA GLY A 10 1.92 13.83 -5.37
C GLY A 10 0.52 14.19 -5.81
N GLY A 11 -0.27 13.16 -6.10
CA GLY A 11 -1.69 13.26 -6.43
C GLY A 11 -2.46 12.05 -5.92
N LEU A 12 -3.73 12.26 -5.59
CA LEU A 12 -4.64 11.20 -5.17
C LEU A 12 -5.90 11.27 -6.03
N ILE A 13 -6.26 10.15 -6.65
CA ILE A 13 -7.59 10.00 -7.25
C ILE A 13 -8.59 9.92 -6.10
N LEU A 14 -9.47 10.92 -6.02
CA LEU A 14 -10.51 10.97 -5.00
C LEU A 14 -11.64 10.01 -5.35
N THR A 15 -11.67 8.85 -4.68
CA THR A 15 -12.82 7.94 -4.72
C THR A 15 -13.75 8.17 -3.54
N ALA A 16 -14.97 7.63 -3.61
CA ALA A 16 -15.91 7.66 -2.50
C ALA A 16 -15.24 7.17 -1.20
N GLY A 17 -15.58 7.79 -0.07
CA GLY A 17 -15.15 7.33 1.25
C GLY A 17 -13.79 7.80 1.71
N VAL A 18 -13.01 8.48 0.87
CA VAL A 18 -11.74 9.06 1.27
C VAL A 18 -12.03 10.28 2.17
N THR A 19 -11.50 10.25 3.39
CA THR A 19 -11.65 11.31 4.40
C THR A 19 -10.38 12.11 4.60
N ASN A 20 -10.47 13.24 5.31
CA ASN A 20 -9.30 14.02 5.73
C ASN A 20 -8.30 13.15 6.51
N ALA A 21 -8.77 12.34 7.46
CA ALA A 21 -7.94 11.39 8.20
C ALA A 21 -7.25 10.36 7.30
N ASN A 22 -7.87 9.98 6.17
CA ASN A 22 -7.21 9.12 5.18
C ASN A 22 -6.05 9.86 4.49
N LEU A 23 -6.24 11.12 4.08
CA LEU A 23 -5.16 11.93 3.50
C LEU A 23 -3.98 12.09 4.48
N TYR A 24 -4.26 12.44 5.74
CA TYR A 24 -3.23 12.52 6.79
C TYR A 24 -2.46 11.20 6.93
N ALA A 25 -3.16 10.07 7.00
CA ALA A 25 -2.55 8.75 7.10
C ALA A 25 -1.66 8.42 5.89
N MET A 26 -2.06 8.84 4.69
CA MET A 26 -1.29 8.63 3.47
C MET A 26 -0.04 9.52 3.42
N ILE A 27 -0.14 10.79 3.79
CA ILE A 27 1.01 11.72 3.83
C ILE A 27 2.05 11.25 4.85
N GLU A 28 1.62 10.83 6.03
CA GLU A 28 2.50 10.31 7.10
C GLU A 28 3.24 9.01 6.70
N ILE A 29 2.88 8.37 5.59
CA ILE A 29 3.62 7.20 5.07
C ILE A 29 4.91 7.62 4.39
N PHE A 30 4.90 8.69 3.60
CA PHE A 30 6.00 9.07 2.70
C PHE A 30 6.58 10.46 2.99
N VAL A 31 6.03 11.21 3.94
CA VAL A 31 6.60 12.48 4.42
C VAL A 31 7.05 12.30 5.87
N ILE A 32 8.33 12.56 6.10
CA ILE A 32 8.97 12.53 7.42
C ILE A 32 8.96 13.97 7.97
N PHE A 33 8.28 14.16 9.09
CA PHE A 33 8.15 15.44 9.77
C PHE A 33 9.10 15.53 10.97
N ASN A 34 9.92 16.58 11.01
CA ASN A 34 10.82 16.89 12.14
C ASN A 34 10.22 17.94 13.10
N GLY A 35 8.90 18.07 13.10
CA GLY A 35 8.16 19.03 13.91
C GLY A 35 6.65 18.86 13.73
N GLU A 36 5.89 19.85 14.22
CA GLU A 36 4.47 19.95 13.92
C GLU A 36 4.24 20.35 12.46
N TYR A 37 3.10 19.94 11.92
CA TYR A 37 2.64 20.36 10.60
C TYR A 37 1.11 20.46 10.61
N VAL A 38 0.59 21.28 9.70
CA VAL A 38 -0.83 21.34 9.39
C VAL A 38 -1.03 21.11 7.89
N LEU A 39 -2.18 20.56 7.53
CA LEU A 39 -2.64 20.54 6.14
C LEU A 39 -3.55 21.73 5.89
N LEU A 40 -3.32 22.42 4.79
CA LEU A 40 -4.13 23.53 4.32
C LEU A 40 -4.78 23.17 2.98
N ASP A 41 -5.96 23.70 2.69
CA ASP A 41 -6.55 23.61 1.35
C ASP A 41 -6.08 24.74 0.41
N GLY A 42 -6.67 24.80 -0.79
CA GLY A 42 -6.43 25.85 -1.78
C GLY A 42 -6.76 27.27 -1.33
N SER A 43 -7.44 27.45 -0.21
CA SER A 43 -7.83 28.73 0.38
C SER A 43 -7.10 29.01 1.71
N ASP A 44 -6.01 28.29 1.98
CA ASP A 44 -5.22 28.37 3.21
C ASP A 44 -6.03 28.04 4.49
N VAL A 45 -7.11 27.28 4.37
CA VAL A 45 -7.91 26.83 5.51
C VAL A 45 -7.35 25.53 6.05
N THR A 46 -7.12 25.47 7.36
CA THR A 46 -6.67 24.26 8.04
C THR A 46 -7.67 23.13 7.89
N ILE A 47 -7.18 21.98 7.43
CA ILE A 47 -7.91 20.74 7.30
C ILE A 47 -7.79 19.96 8.59
N GLU A 48 -8.90 19.76 9.28
CA GLU A 48 -8.94 18.96 10.51
C GLU A 48 -8.64 17.49 10.22
N LYS A 49 -7.93 16.83 11.15
CA LYS A 49 -7.63 15.39 11.06
C LYS A 49 -8.83 14.56 11.53
N ASP A 50 -9.88 14.55 10.73
CA ASP A 50 -11.17 13.97 11.06
C ASP A 50 -11.71 13.02 9.96
N ASN A 51 -12.91 12.49 10.19
CA ASN A 51 -13.59 11.61 9.22
C ASN A 51 -14.49 12.37 8.24
N SER A 52 -14.33 13.69 8.11
CA SER A 52 -15.06 14.46 7.12
C SER A 52 -14.59 14.07 5.70
N PRO A 53 -15.49 14.07 4.70
CA PRO A 53 -15.11 13.74 3.33
C PRO A 53 -14.00 14.66 2.82
N LEU A 54 -12.97 14.07 2.20
CA LEU A 54 -11.94 14.83 1.53
C LEU A 54 -12.54 15.46 0.27
N LEU A 55 -12.25 16.73 0.02
CA LEU A 55 -12.76 17.46 -1.14
C LEU A 55 -11.73 17.43 -2.28
N PRO A 56 -12.16 17.50 -3.55
CA PRO A 56 -11.23 17.72 -4.65
C PRO A 56 -10.54 19.08 -4.48
N GLY A 57 -9.21 19.11 -4.60
CA GLY A 57 -8.47 20.35 -4.51
C GLY A 57 -6.97 20.15 -4.37
N ASN A 58 -6.26 21.27 -4.27
CA ASN A 58 -4.85 21.29 -3.91
C ASN A 58 -4.74 21.39 -2.38
N TYR A 59 -3.81 20.63 -1.83
CA TYR A 59 -3.51 20.62 -0.41
C TYR A 59 -2.04 20.96 -0.20
N TYR A 60 -1.77 21.74 0.83
CA TYR A 60 -0.42 22.19 1.18
C TYR A 60 -0.05 21.72 2.58
N ILE A 61 1.20 21.30 2.71
CA ILE A 61 1.80 20.99 4.00
C ILE A 61 2.47 22.27 4.49
N ASP A 62 1.96 22.84 5.57
CA ASP A 62 2.65 23.90 6.29
C ASP A 62 3.36 23.30 7.51
N SER A 63 4.68 23.43 7.54
CA SER A 63 5.51 23.00 8.65
C SER A 63 6.50 24.11 8.98
N PRO A 64 6.39 24.71 10.18
CA PRO A 64 7.23 25.84 10.57
C PRO A 64 8.72 25.50 10.49
N PRO A 65 9.58 26.41 10.00
CA PRO A 65 11.00 26.16 9.87
C PRO A 65 11.64 25.90 11.24
N ASN A 66 12.47 24.86 11.30
CA ASN A 66 13.32 24.56 12.45
C ASN A 66 14.75 24.98 12.12
N PHE A 67 15.41 25.76 13.00
CA PHE A 67 16.76 26.28 12.77
C PHE A 67 17.85 25.19 12.76
N LEU A 68 17.56 23.98 13.22
CA LEU A 68 18.55 22.90 13.36
C LEU A 68 18.42 21.79 12.32
N VAL A 69 17.23 21.59 11.74
CA VAL A 69 16.92 20.49 10.83
C VAL A 69 15.86 20.91 9.82
N ASP A 70 15.90 20.33 8.62
CA ASP A 70 14.83 20.53 7.64
C ASP A 70 13.48 20.09 8.24
N PRO A 71 12.43 20.92 8.15
CA PRO A 71 11.15 20.64 8.82
C PRO A 71 10.45 19.40 8.24
N ILE A 72 10.61 19.16 6.94
CA ILE A 72 10.05 18.02 6.22
C ILE A 72 11.11 17.35 5.34
N ARG A 73 10.98 16.04 5.17
CA ARG A 73 11.76 15.24 4.21
C ARG A 73 10.86 14.20 3.55
N ILE A 74 10.97 14.03 2.24
CA ILE A 74 10.28 12.95 1.53
C ILE A 74 11.04 11.63 1.75
N ASP A 75 10.31 10.59 2.14
CA ASP A 75 10.82 9.23 2.21
C ASP A 75 11.02 8.70 0.79
N ASN A 76 12.19 8.13 0.53
CA ASN A 76 12.55 7.55 -0.76
C ASN A 76 12.43 6.02 -0.77
N GLU A 77 11.64 5.46 0.17
CA GLU A 77 11.28 4.05 0.18
C GLU A 77 10.68 3.66 -1.17
N THR A 78 11.38 2.80 -1.91
CA THR A 78 10.87 2.27 -3.17
C THR A 78 9.77 1.26 -2.88
N PRO A 79 8.53 1.44 -3.38
CA PRO A 79 7.48 0.45 -3.23
C PRO A 79 7.91 -0.85 -3.92
N LEU A 80 7.60 -1.98 -3.29
CA LEU A 80 7.71 -3.28 -3.93
C LEU A 80 6.55 -3.40 -4.92
N THR A 81 6.84 -3.19 -6.20
CA THR A 81 5.86 -3.45 -7.26
C THR A 81 5.47 -4.92 -7.20
N ARG A 82 4.16 -5.17 -7.26
CA ARG A 82 3.64 -6.53 -7.31
C ARG A 82 4.19 -7.20 -8.58
N MET A 83 5.14 -8.11 -8.41
CA MET A 83 5.39 -9.13 -9.42
C MET A 83 4.17 -10.05 -9.46
N ILE A 84 3.60 -10.23 -10.66
CA ILE A 84 2.59 -11.25 -10.88
C ILE A 84 3.26 -12.57 -10.49
N SER A 85 2.83 -13.15 -9.37
CA SER A 85 3.36 -14.43 -8.90
C SER A 85 2.83 -15.54 -9.80
N GLN A 86 3.25 -15.58 -11.07
CA GLN A 86 3.12 -16.74 -11.95
C GLN A 86 4.16 -17.80 -11.57
N LYS A 87 4.33 -18.08 -10.28
CA LYS A 87 5.16 -19.19 -9.84
C LYS A 87 4.40 -20.48 -10.12
N THR A 88 4.89 -21.30 -11.04
CA THR A 88 4.45 -22.67 -11.28
C THR A 88 5.09 -23.59 -10.23
N GLY A 89 4.31 -24.49 -9.61
CA GLY A 89 4.81 -25.45 -8.62
C GLY A 89 3.79 -25.94 -7.59
N THR A 90 4.08 -27.07 -6.94
CA THR A 90 3.18 -27.76 -5.99
C THR A 90 2.79 -26.91 -4.77
N ARG A 91 3.73 -26.12 -4.23
CA ARG A 91 3.47 -25.18 -3.11
C ARG A 91 2.46 -24.09 -3.50
N VAL A 92 2.50 -23.61 -4.74
CA VAL A 92 1.56 -22.59 -5.23
C VAL A 92 0.18 -23.19 -5.46
N GLN A 93 0.12 -24.42 -5.97
CA GLN A 93 -1.14 -25.14 -6.12
C GLN A 93 -1.83 -25.39 -4.77
N ALA A 94 -1.11 -25.90 -3.76
CA ALA A 94 -1.66 -26.14 -2.43
C ALA A 94 -2.18 -24.85 -1.76
N PHE A 95 -1.41 -23.75 -1.86
CA PHE A 95 -1.86 -22.45 -1.38
C PHE A 95 -3.13 -21.98 -2.09
N ARG A 96 -3.13 -22.01 -3.43
CA ARG A 96 -4.29 -21.60 -4.24
C ARG A 96 -5.53 -22.41 -3.90
N ASP A 97 -5.39 -23.73 -3.80
CA ASP A 97 -6.50 -24.63 -3.52
C ASP A 97 -7.03 -24.44 -2.08
N ALA A 98 -6.14 -24.19 -1.11
CA ALA A 98 -6.53 -23.81 0.24
C ALA A 98 -7.31 -22.48 0.26
N VAL A 99 -6.78 -21.41 -0.34
CA VAL A 99 -7.45 -20.10 -0.42
C VAL A 99 -8.82 -20.22 -1.11
N ARG A 100 -8.89 -20.97 -2.21
CA ARG A 100 -10.14 -21.24 -2.94
C ARG A 100 -11.15 -21.98 -2.08
N SER A 101 -10.75 -23.08 -1.46
CA SER A 101 -11.62 -23.84 -0.55
C SER A 101 -12.14 -22.98 0.59
N ARG A 102 -11.29 -22.09 1.07
CA ARG A 102 -11.52 -21.23 2.23
C ARG A 102 -12.45 -20.05 1.95
N ASP A 103 -12.22 -19.34 0.84
CA ASP A 103 -12.89 -18.07 0.55
C ASP A 103 -14.15 -18.27 -0.28
N ARG A 104 -14.13 -19.12 -1.32
CA ARG A 104 -15.26 -19.40 -2.24
C ARG A 104 -15.90 -18.15 -2.89
N ARG A 105 -15.32 -16.98 -2.71
CA ARG A 105 -15.75 -15.66 -3.21
C ARG A 105 -14.55 -14.72 -3.25
N CYS A 106 -14.72 -13.58 -3.90
CA CYS A 106 -13.74 -12.50 -3.84
C CYS A 106 -13.89 -11.77 -2.50
N VAL A 107 -12.80 -11.63 -1.74
CA VAL A 107 -12.81 -10.96 -0.43
C VAL A 107 -12.88 -9.42 -0.53
N ILE A 108 -12.78 -8.87 -1.74
CA ILE A 108 -12.91 -7.43 -2.03
C ILE A 108 -14.33 -7.14 -2.52
N THR A 109 -14.73 -7.73 -3.64
CA THR A 109 -16.04 -7.46 -4.29
C THR A 109 -17.20 -8.27 -3.68
N ARG A 110 -16.90 -9.24 -2.80
CA ARG A 110 -17.86 -10.22 -2.23
C ARG A 110 -18.57 -11.11 -3.24
N GLN A 111 -18.23 -11.02 -4.53
CA GLN A 111 -18.83 -11.86 -5.57
C GLN A 111 -18.51 -13.32 -5.33
N VAL A 112 -19.55 -14.16 -5.30
CA VAL A 112 -19.43 -15.60 -5.08
C VAL A 112 -18.89 -16.28 -6.34
N ALA A 113 -17.97 -17.23 -6.16
CA ALA A 113 -17.48 -18.06 -7.26
C ALA A 113 -18.51 -19.16 -7.58
N ILE A 114 -19.53 -18.82 -8.37
CA ILE A 114 -20.70 -19.67 -8.65
C ILE A 114 -20.29 -21.04 -9.23
N SER A 115 -19.30 -21.05 -10.13
CA SER A 115 -18.84 -22.27 -10.81
C SER A 115 -17.80 -23.07 -10.03
N ALA A 116 -17.43 -22.64 -8.82
CA ALA A 116 -16.37 -23.25 -8.04
C ALA A 116 -16.73 -24.65 -7.52
N ASN A 117 -18.01 -25.03 -7.49
CA ASN A 117 -18.46 -26.41 -7.23
C ASN A 117 -18.11 -27.38 -8.38
N ARG A 118 -17.93 -26.86 -9.60
CA ARG A 118 -17.48 -27.61 -10.78
C ARG A 118 -15.96 -27.49 -11.00
N GLY A 119 -15.22 -27.00 -10.00
CA GLY A 119 -13.79 -26.74 -10.10
C GLY A 119 -13.43 -25.57 -11.02
N ARG A 120 -14.40 -24.77 -11.48
CA ARG A 120 -14.16 -23.62 -12.36
C ARG A 120 -14.10 -22.33 -11.54
N TRP A 121 -13.04 -21.56 -11.75
CA TRP A 121 -12.71 -20.37 -10.97
C TRP A 121 -12.52 -19.13 -11.87
N ASP A 122 -13.22 -19.10 -13.00
CA ASP A 122 -13.14 -18.02 -13.98
C ASP A 122 -13.40 -16.67 -13.30
N GLY A 123 -12.47 -15.72 -13.45
CA GLY A 123 -12.52 -14.40 -12.80
C GLY A 123 -12.02 -14.35 -11.35
N PHE A 124 -11.52 -15.45 -10.78
CA PHE A 124 -11.00 -15.50 -9.41
C PHE A 124 -9.55 -16.00 -9.33
N GLU A 125 -8.67 -15.16 -8.78
CA GLU A 125 -7.26 -15.46 -8.57
C GLU A 125 -6.94 -15.53 -7.06
N ALA A 126 -6.19 -16.55 -6.63
CA ALA A 126 -5.68 -16.59 -5.26
C ALA A 126 -4.48 -15.65 -5.16
N SER A 127 -4.62 -14.60 -4.35
CA SER A 127 -3.60 -13.55 -4.27
C SER A 127 -2.84 -13.58 -2.96
N HIS A 128 -1.51 -13.44 -3.05
CA HIS A 128 -0.69 -13.17 -1.88
C HIS A 128 -0.77 -11.68 -1.54
N ILE A 129 -0.90 -11.36 -0.25
CA ILE A 129 -0.81 -9.97 0.23
C ILE A 129 0.66 -9.51 0.14
N LEU A 130 1.58 -10.34 0.65
CA LEU A 130 3.02 -10.21 0.43
C LEU A 130 3.45 -11.24 -0.64
N PRO A 131 3.93 -10.81 -1.81
CA PRO A 131 4.42 -11.75 -2.83
C PRO A 131 5.51 -12.67 -2.26
N SER A 132 5.40 -13.98 -2.51
CA SER A 132 6.38 -14.97 -2.01
C SER A 132 7.81 -14.73 -2.50
N ALA A 133 7.97 -14.03 -3.63
CA ALA A 133 9.28 -13.59 -4.14
C ALA A 133 10.01 -12.63 -3.19
N PHE A 134 9.27 -11.95 -2.30
CA PHE A 134 9.78 -10.96 -1.37
C PHE A 134 9.94 -11.51 0.06
N GLU A 135 9.83 -12.82 0.27
CA GLU A 135 10.07 -13.45 1.58
C GLU A 135 11.50 -13.19 2.09
N GLY A 136 12.51 -13.14 1.22
CA GLY A 136 13.86 -12.73 1.60
C GLY A 136 13.95 -11.25 2.01
N LEU A 137 13.25 -10.38 1.27
CA LEU A 137 13.20 -8.94 1.58
C LEU A 137 12.47 -8.64 2.89
N TRP A 138 11.51 -9.49 3.26
CA TRP A 138 10.81 -9.41 4.54
C TRP A 138 11.76 -9.31 5.73
N ASN A 139 12.76 -10.19 5.75
CA ASN A 139 13.76 -10.25 6.80
C ASN A 139 14.81 -9.14 6.60
N ASP A 140 15.32 -8.96 5.38
CA ASP A 140 16.38 -7.98 5.07
C ASP A 140 15.97 -6.53 5.40
N TYR A 141 14.71 -6.17 5.19
CA TYR A 141 14.18 -4.83 5.46
C TYR A 141 13.45 -4.75 6.81
N ASN A 142 13.45 -5.85 7.58
CA ASN A 142 12.74 -5.97 8.84
C ASN A 142 11.30 -5.47 8.73
N TYR A 143 10.57 -5.87 7.68
CA TYR A 143 9.15 -5.50 7.53
C TYR A 143 8.31 -6.08 8.67
N GLY A 144 8.84 -7.07 9.39
CA GLY A 144 8.35 -7.54 10.69
C GLY A 144 8.20 -6.44 11.75
N ARG A 145 8.95 -5.33 11.69
CA ARG A 145 8.80 -4.17 12.60
C ARG A 145 7.44 -3.49 12.49
N TRP A 146 6.80 -3.60 11.33
CA TRP A 146 5.44 -3.11 11.11
C TRP A 146 4.39 -4.15 11.54
N ILE A 147 4.82 -5.40 11.78
CA ILE A 147 4.01 -6.50 12.34
C ILE A 147 4.06 -6.56 13.86
N THR A 148 5.21 -6.28 14.44
CA THR A 148 5.38 -6.21 15.90
C THR A 148 4.89 -4.85 16.38
N ASN A 149 3.79 -4.87 17.15
CA ASN A 149 3.43 -3.78 18.04
C ASN A 149 4.70 -3.35 18.80
N PRO A 150 5.07 -2.07 18.88
CA PRO A 150 6.24 -1.68 19.64
C PRO A 150 5.94 -1.99 21.11
N LEU A 151 6.56 -3.06 21.60
CA LEU A 151 7.17 -3.03 22.93
C LEU A 151 7.74 -1.61 23.09
N ASN A 152 7.41 -0.95 24.21
CA ASN A 152 7.81 0.41 24.62
C ASN A 152 6.74 1.50 24.55
N GLY A 153 5.51 1.22 24.11
CA GLY A 153 4.38 2.16 24.31
C GLY A 153 4.47 3.49 23.54
N GLU A 154 5.43 3.65 22.63
CA GLU A 154 5.39 4.71 21.63
C GLU A 154 4.36 4.33 20.56
N LYS A 155 3.35 5.20 20.39
CA LYS A 155 2.43 5.16 19.25
C LYS A 155 3.27 5.08 17.98
N ILE A 156 3.03 4.05 17.14
CA ILE A 156 3.57 4.04 15.78
C ILE A 156 3.19 5.38 15.13
N LYS A 157 4.18 6.20 14.79
CA LYS A 157 4.04 7.42 13.98
C LYS A 157 3.79 7.04 12.52
N GLY A 158 2.65 6.42 12.32
CA GLY A 158 2.06 6.00 11.05
C GLY A 158 0.71 5.55 11.51
N GLY A 159 -0.25 6.47 11.50
CA GLY A 159 -1.40 6.50 12.39
C GLY A 159 -2.28 5.24 12.42
N LYS A 160 -3.51 5.40 12.87
CA LYS A 160 -4.56 4.40 12.68
C LYS A 160 -4.89 4.25 11.18
N ILE A 161 -3.93 3.81 10.38
CA ILE A 161 -4.08 3.68 8.95
C ILE A 161 -5.06 2.54 8.72
N ASN A 162 -6.28 2.93 8.35
CA ASN A 162 -7.48 2.13 8.19
C ASN A 162 -8.09 1.51 9.47
N SER A 163 -8.13 2.28 10.57
CA SER A 163 -9.04 1.96 11.69
C SER A 163 -10.52 2.21 11.38
N ASP A 164 -10.87 2.56 10.14
CA ASP A 164 -12.25 2.51 9.63
C ASP A 164 -12.60 1.06 9.24
N ASN A 165 -12.27 0.11 10.12
CA ASN A 165 -12.74 -1.28 10.03
C ASN A 165 -12.46 -1.96 8.66
N TYR A 166 -11.25 -1.79 8.10
CA TYR A 166 -10.86 -2.40 6.82
C TYR A 166 -11.62 -1.87 5.60
N LYS A 167 -12.03 -0.60 5.63
CA LYS A 167 -12.59 0.12 4.48
C LYS A 167 -11.64 0.04 3.28
N ILE A 168 -12.18 -0.26 2.11
CA ILE A 168 -11.44 -0.33 0.85
C ILE A 168 -11.25 1.10 0.32
N VAL A 169 -9.99 1.41 -0.01
CA VAL A 169 -9.59 2.66 -0.66
C VAL A 169 -9.11 2.30 -2.06
N CYS A 170 -9.62 3.00 -3.07
CA CYS A 170 -9.22 2.82 -4.46
C CYS A 170 -8.29 3.96 -4.84
N PHE A 171 -7.11 3.64 -5.37
CA PHE A 171 -6.14 4.61 -5.90
C PHE A 171 -6.28 4.80 -7.42
N ASP A 172 -7.30 4.19 -8.01
CA ASP A 172 -7.67 4.25 -9.42
C ASP A 172 -9.20 4.33 -9.55
N CYS A 173 -9.70 4.40 -10.77
CA CYS A 173 -11.12 4.43 -11.08
C CYS A 173 -11.90 3.28 -10.43
N ASP A 174 -12.92 3.62 -9.64
CA ASP A 174 -13.77 2.65 -8.93
C ASP A 174 -14.90 2.10 -9.82
N GLY A 175 -14.52 1.39 -10.90
CA GLY A 175 -15.49 0.83 -11.85
C GLY A 175 -16.44 -0.22 -11.25
N ASN A 176 -16.08 -0.81 -10.10
CA ASN A 176 -16.86 -1.84 -9.43
C ASN A 176 -17.67 -1.32 -8.23
N GLY A 177 -17.57 -0.02 -7.90
CA GLY A 177 -18.26 0.57 -6.75
C GLY A 177 -17.84 -0.06 -5.41
N ILE A 178 -16.55 -0.40 -5.28
CA ILE A 178 -16.01 -1.05 -4.09
C ILE A 178 -15.37 -0.06 -3.11
N ALA A 179 -15.18 1.20 -3.50
CA ALA A 179 -14.80 2.23 -2.53
C ALA A 179 -15.91 2.34 -1.44
N GLU A 180 -15.54 2.73 -0.22
CA GLU A 180 -16.41 2.71 0.99
C GLU A 180 -16.86 1.32 1.48
N THR A 181 -16.81 0.29 0.63
CA THR A 181 -17.05 -1.07 1.08
C THR A 181 -15.89 -1.54 1.98
N HIS A 182 -16.07 -2.68 2.62
CA HIS A 182 -15.10 -3.16 3.60
C HIS A 182 -14.56 -4.50 3.12
N PHE A 183 -13.25 -4.69 3.29
CA PHE A 183 -12.62 -5.99 3.11
C PHE A 183 -13.41 -7.03 3.90
N ASP A 184 -13.79 -8.11 3.23
CA ASP A 184 -14.57 -9.18 3.82
C ASP A 184 -13.68 -10.01 4.76
N GLN A 185 -13.46 -9.44 5.94
CA GLN A 185 -12.54 -10.00 6.91
C GLN A 185 -13.19 -11.13 7.68
N ARG A 186 -12.38 -12.14 7.97
CA ARG A 186 -12.78 -13.24 8.83
C ARG A 186 -12.93 -12.81 10.29
N PRO A 187 -13.73 -13.56 11.09
CA PRO A 187 -13.82 -13.37 12.53
C PRO A 187 -12.43 -13.29 13.19
N PRO A 188 -12.27 -12.50 14.26
CA PRO A 188 -10.96 -12.28 14.86
C PRO A 188 -10.23 -13.51 15.38
N ASP A 189 -10.99 -14.55 15.73
CA ASP A 189 -10.57 -15.85 16.24
C ASP A 189 -10.27 -16.87 15.13
N ASP A 190 -10.54 -16.54 13.86
CA ASP A 190 -10.23 -17.44 12.75
C ASP A 190 -8.71 -17.46 12.47
N PRO A 191 -8.03 -18.61 12.60
CA PRO A 191 -6.58 -18.73 12.40
C PRO A 191 -6.15 -18.51 10.94
N GLN A 192 -7.09 -18.50 10.00
CA GLN A 192 -6.87 -18.26 8.58
C GLN A 192 -7.24 -16.82 8.17
N ARG A 193 -7.58 -15.96 9.14
CA ARG A 193 -7.71 -14.51 8.94
C ARG A 193 -6.36 -13.93 8.51
N PRO A 194 -6.32 -13.07 7.47
CA PRO A 194 -5.11 -12.32 7.16
C PRO A 194 -4.67 -11.46 8.34
N ALA A 195 -3.39 -11.51 8.70
CA ALA A 195 -2.84 -10.66 9.74
C ALA A 195 -3.07 -9.19 9.39
N GLU A 196 -3.60 -8.41 10.33
CA GLU A 196 -3.90 -6.98 10.14
C GLU A 196 -2.67 -6.21 9.66
N GLN A 197 -1.50 -6.59 10.15
CA GLN A 197 -0.26 -5.91 9.83
C GLN A 197 0.21 -6.15 8.39
N LEU A 198 -0.16 -7.29 7.78
CA LEU A 198 0.06 -7.51 6.34
C LEU A 198 -0.83 -6.59 5.50
N LEU A 199 -2.06 -6.34 5.95
CA LEU A 199 -2.98 -5.40 5.29
C LEU A 199 -2.47 -3.96 5.42
N ARG A 200 -1.94 -3.58 6.60
CA ARG A 200 -1.28 -2.27 6.80
C ARG A 200 -0.05 -2.11 5.90
N TRP A 201 0.78 -3.15 5.82
CA TRP A 201 1.93 -3.16 4.92
C TRP A 201 1.50 -2.99 3.46
N HIS A 202 0.49 -3.73 3.01
CA HIS A 202 -0.02 -3.61 1.64
C HIS A 202 -0.56 -2.21 1.33
N PHE A 203 -1.29 -1.60 2.27
CA PHE A 203 -1.73 -0.21 2.14
C PHE A 203 -0.56 0.75 2.02
N ARG A 204 0.49 0.60 2.85
CA ARG A 204 1.73 1.40 2.73
C ARG A 204 2.34 1.31 1.34
N GLN A 205 2.43 0.08 0.79
CA GLN A 205 3.00 -0.12 -0.54
C GLN A 205 2.15 0.53 -1.65
N ALA A 206 0.82 0.45 -1.54
CA ALA A 206 -0.08 1.13 -2.48
C ALA A 206 0.12 2.66 -2.43
N VAL A 207 0.16 3.24 -1.22
CA VAL A 207 0.41 4.69 -1.06
C VAL A 207 1.75 5.11 -1.63
N LEU A 208 2.83 4.37 -1.34
CA LEU A 208 4.17 4.67 -1.87
C LEU A 208 4.25 4.56 -3.40
N HIS A 209 3.40 3.73 -4.00
CA HIS A 209 3.34 3.57 -5.45
C HIS A 209 2.49 4.64 -6.14
N ASP A 210 1.32 4.96 -5.57
CA ASP A 210 0.29 5.72 -6.28
C ASP A 210 0.29 7.22 -5.94
N LEU A 211 0.81 7.64 -4.78
CA LEU A 211 0.74 9.05 -4.35
C LEU A 211 1.93 9.90 -4.78
N PRO A 212 3.21 9.53 -4.50
CA PRO A 212 4.33 10.39 -4.83
C PRO A 212 4.39 10.68 -6.34
N SER A 213 4.57 11.95 -6.74
CA SER A 213 4.75 12.30 -8.14
C SER A 213 6.02 11.60 -8.67
N GLY A 214 5.82 10.55 -9.45
CA GLY A 214 6.89 9.71 -10.01
C GLY A 214 7.83 10.41 -10.99
N SER A 215 7.87 11.76 -11.05
CA SER A 215 8.64 12.49 -12.06
C SER A 215 10.06 12.86 -11.67
N ASP A 216 10.51 12.62 -10.42
CA ASP A 216 11.92 12.87 -10.05
C ASP A 216 12.57 11.78 -9.18
N ILE A 217 11.77 10.86 -8.61
CA ILE A 217 12.30 9.76 -7.79
C ILE A 217 12.90 8.64 -8.67
N MET A 218 12.53 8.55 -9.95
CA MET A 218 13.10 7.58 -10.89
C MET A 218 14.61 7.78 -11.13
N VAL A 219 15.15 8.98 -10.94
CA VAL A 219 16.60 9.24 -11.04
C VAL A 219 17.38 8.55 -9.91
N SER A 220 16.76 8.36 -8.73
CA SER A 220 17.40 7.71 -7.57
C SER A 220 17.37 6.17 -7.61
N ILE A 221 16.59 5.56 -8.50
CA ILE A 221 16.50 4.09 -8.64
C ILE A 221 17.78 3.52 -9.29
N LEU A 222 18.44 4.29 -10.15
CA LEU A 222 19.72 3.92 -10.75
C LEU A 222 20.91 4.04 -9.77
N GLU A 223 20.81 4.92 -8.77
CA GLU A 223 21.91 5.20 -7.83
C GLU A 223 21.79 4.47 -6.49
N GLY A 224 20.66 3.81 -6.21
CA GLY A 224 20.45 3.10 -4.95
C GLY A 224 21.35 1.86 -4.77
N PRO A 225 21.83 1.56 -3.54
CA PRO A 225 22.91 0.59 -3.25
C PRO A 225 22.61 -0.89 -3.60
N LYS A 226 21.43 -1.19 -4.16
CA LYS A 226 21.01 -2.54 -4.57
C LYS A 226 20.34 -2.56 -5.95
N ALA A 227 20.57 -1.56 -6.80
CA ALA A 227 20.07 -1.52 -8.18
C ALA A 227 20.45 -2.79 -8.96
N ALA A 228 21.68 -3.29 -8.78
CA ALA A 228 22.15 -4.54 -9.40
C ALA A 228 21.35 -5.78 -8.97
N LYS A 229 21.07 -5.96 -7.67
CA LYS A 229 20.25 -7.09 -7.18
C LYS A 229 18.82 -7.04 -7.69
N ARG A 230 18.26 -5.85 -7.88
CA ARG A 230 16.92 -5.64 -8.44
C ARG A 230 16.87 -5.89 -9.94
N MET A 231 17.89 -5.45 -10.68
CA MET A 231 18.05 -5.71 -12.11
C MET A 231 18.27 -7.22 -12.37
N GLU A 232 19.14 -7.87 -11.60
CA GLU A 232 19.32 -9.32 -11.66
C GLU A 232 18.02 -10.06 -11.36
N PHE A 233 17.28 -9.67 -10.31
CA PHE A 233 16.03 -10.34 -9.97
C PHE A 233 14.92 -10.15 -11.03
N GLU A 234 14.76 -8.94 -11.57
CA GLU A 234 13.85 -8.66 -12.70
C GLU A 234 14.25 -9.47 -13.93
N MET A 235 15.56 -9.53 -14.23
CA MET A 235 16.10 -10.30 -15.34
C MET A 235 15.85 -11.80 -15.16
N PHE A 236 16.10 -12.37 -13.98
CA PHE A 236 15.85 -13.78 -13.67
C PHE A 236 14.36 -14.13 -13.64
N SER A 237 13.51 -13.21 -13.18
CA SER A 237 12.06 -13.43 -13.15
C SER A 237 11.45 -13.42 -14.56
N ARG A 238 11.94 -12.55 -15.45
CA ARG A 238 11.50 -12.50 -16.86
C ARG A 238 12.05 -13.67 -17.69
N LEU A 239 13.29 -14.11 -17.41
CA LEU A 239 13.86 -15.32 -18.01
C LEU A 239 13.09 -16.58 -17.60
N ALA A 240 12.70 -16.70 -16.33
CA ALA A 240 11.89 -17.82 -15.86
C ALA A 240 10.53 -17.92 -16.60
N THR A 241 9.87 -16.78 -16.87
CA THR A 241 8.63 -16.76 -17.67
C THR A 241 8.83 -17.11 -19.15
N GLN A 242 10.03 -16.92 -19.71
CA GLN A 242 10.34 -17.30 -21.10
C GLN A 242 10.69 -18.79 -21.26
N PHE A 243 11.35 -19.40 -20.27
CA PHE A 243 11.68 -20.83 -20.33
C PHE A 243 10.45 -21.74 -20.18
N ASP A 244 9.42 -21.30 -19.44
CA ASP A 244 8.16 -22.04 -19.30
C ASP A 244 7.24 -21.99 -20.55
N LEU A 245 7.58 -21.20 -21.57
CA LEU A 245 6.87 -21.17 -22.87
C LEU A 245 7.42 -22.17 -23.90
N THR A 246 8.43 -22.98 -23.54
CA THR A 246 9.11 -23.91 -24.46
C THR A 246 9.07 -25.38 -24.05
N LYS A 247 8.11 -25.78 -23.20
CA LYS A 247 7.82 -27.19 -22.89
C LYS A 247 6.37 -27.55 -23.16
#